data_AF-A0A7C3H1H6-F1
#
_entry.id   AF-A0A7C3H1H6-F1
#
_cell.length_a   1.000
_cell.length_b   1.000
_cell.length_c   1.000
_cell.angle_alpha   90.00
_cell.angle_beta   90.00
_cell.angle_gamma   90.00
#
_symmetry.space_group_name_H-M   'P 1'
#
loop_
_entity.id
_entity.type
_entity.pdbx_description
1 polymer ?
#
loop_
_entity_poly.entity_id
_entity_poly.type
_entity_poly.pdbx_seq_one_letter_code
_entity_poly.pdbx_strand_id
1 'polypeptide(L)'
;MSVAVPQIQLPTRSKVSFRLEVTADFNISAAAARRRANRFLAVNAGNMLAAGEPELVIGPELNWRVPVLFGTPGRGRLGKVGELFVSAETGDVMVDSPSQLEEMMQRAEILYSRAAADRLLIWIEQLHANRR
;
A
#
# COMPACT_ATOMS: atom_id res chain seq x y z
N MET A 1 -6.89 -4.58 11.77
CA MET A 1 -8.08 -4.40 10.92
C MET A 1 -8.64 -3.01 11.24
N SER A 2 -8.52 -2.07 10.31
CA SER A 2 -9.16 -0.75 10.38
C SER A 2 -10.22 -0.67 9.28
N VAL A 3 -11.27 0.12 9.50
CA VAL A 3 -12.33 0.39 8.53
C VAL A 3 -12.36 1.88 8.30
N ALA A 4 -12.20 2.32 7.05
CA ALA A 4 -12.27 3.72 6.66
C ALA A 4 -13.62 4.02 6.00
N VAL A 5 -14.33 5.03 6.50
CA VAL A 5 -15.63 5.49 5.97
C VAL A 5 -15.44 6.87 5.33
N PRO A 6 -15.81 7.09 4.05
CA PRO A 6 -15.73 8.42 3.42
C PRO A 6 -16.70 9.43 4.06
N GLN A 7 -16.41 10.72 3.84
CA GLN A 7 -17.05 11.92 4.42
C GLN A 7 -18.54 11.76 4.80
N ILE A 8 -18.83 11.73 6.11
CA ILE A 8 -20.17 11.87 6.66
C ILE A 8 -20.40 13.35 6.98
N GLN A 9 -21.41 13.98 6.36
CA GLN A 9 -21.84 15.33 6.73
C GLN A 9 -22.79 15.24 7.93
N LEU A 10 -22.31 15.63 9.11
CA LEU A 10 -23.09 15.65 10.35
C LEU A 10 -23.73 17.04 10.55
N PRO A 11 -25.03 17.15 10.87
CA PRO A 11 -25.67 18.43 11.15
C PRO A 11 -25.17 19.07 12.47
N THR A 12 -25.11 20.42 12.48
CA THR A 12 -24.38 21.23 13.46
C THR A 12 -24.94 21.23 14.90
N ARG A 13 -26.18 20.83 15.15
CA ARG A 13 -26.78 20.87 16.50
C ARG A 13 -27.73 19.71 16.78
N SER A 14 -27.19 18.51 16.96
CA SER A 14 -27.90 17.39 17.59
C SER A 14 -26.94 16.25 17.92
N LYS A 15 -27.29 15.42 18.92
CA LYS A 15 -26.61 14.15 19.17
C LYS A 15 -26.86 13.24 17.99
N VAL A 16 -25.83 12.93 17.21
CA VAL A 16 -25.92 11.98 16.10
C VAL A 16 -25.37 10.63 16.57
N SER A 17 -26.23 9.61 16.58
CA SER A 17 -25.79 8.22 16.65
C SER A 17 -25.96 7.61 15.27
N PHE A 18 -24.89 7.11 14.67
CA PHE A 18 -24.98 6.32 13.44
C PHE A 18 -24.63 4.86 13.76
N ARG A 19 -25.42 3.95 13.21
CA ARG A 19 -25.13 2.51 13.20
C ARG A 19 -24.98 2.12 11.75
N LEU A 20 -23.79 1.66 11.38
CA LEU A 20 -23.51 1.17 10.04
C LEU A 20 -23.58 -0.36 10.09
N GLU A 21 -24.54 -0.93 9.35
CA GLU A 21 -24.66 -2.36 9.14
C GLU A 21 -24.44 -2.63 7.65
N VAL A 22 -23.42 -3.41 7.34
CA VAL A 22 -23.06 -3.76 5.95
C VAL A 22 -23.24 -5.26 5.80
N THR A 23 -24.21 -5.64 4.96
CA THR A 23 -24.47 -7.02 4.59
C THR A 23 -24.13 -7.17 3.11
N ALA A 24 -23.08 -7.92 2.82
CA ALA A 24 -22.62 -8.18 1.48
C ALA A 24 -21.86 -9.50 1.42
N ASP A 25 -21.79 -10.07 0.22
CA ASP A 25 -21.04 -11.30 -0.02
C ASP A 25 -19.54 -11.03 0.10
N PHE A 26 -18.97 -11.52 1.20
CA PHE A 26 -17.57 -11.32 1.57
C PHE A 26 -16.79 -12.62 1.37
N ASN A 27 -16.42 -12.89 0.13
CA ASN A 27 -15.80 -14.15 -0.26
C ASN A 27 -14.27 -14.13 -0.10
N ILE A 28 -13.68 -12.93 -0.16
CA ILE A 28 -12.23 -12.76 -0.14
C ILE A 28 -11.79 -12.20 1.21
N SER A 29 -11.00 -12.99 1.95
CA SER A 29 -10.35 -12.51 3.18
C SER A 29 -9.18 -11.57 2.88
N ALA A 30 -8.78 -10.76 3.87
CA ALA A 30 -7.58 -9.89 3.78
C ALA A 30 -6.34 -10.70 3.34
N ALA A 31 -6.11 -11.86 3.95
CA ALA A 31 -4.99 -12.72 3.59
C ALA A 31 -5.06 -13.20 2.13
N ALA A 32 -6.26 -13.53 1.63
CA ALA A 32 -6.45 -13.90 0.23
C ALA A 32 -6.21 -12.71 -0.72
N ALA A 33 -6.71 -11.52 -0.38
CA ALA A 33 -6.46 -10.29 -1.13
C ALA A 33 -4.96 -9.97 -1.22
N ARG A 34 -4.23 -10.04 -0.10
CA ARG A 34 -2.77 -9.84 -0.07
C ARG A 34 -2.03 -10.85 -0.94
N ARG A 35 -2.45 -12.12 -0.95
CA ARG A 35 -1.85 -13.15 -1.83
C ARG A 35 -2.10 -12.86 -3.30
N ARG A 36 -3.30 -12.41 -3.68
CA ARG A 36 -3.63 -12.04 -5.05
C ARG A 36 -2.83 -10.83 -5.52
N ALA A 37 -2.75 -9.78 -4.70
CA ALA A 37 -1.92 -8.62 -4.96
C ALA A 37 -0.43 -8.99 -5.13
N ASN A 38 0.11 -9.83 -4.24
CA ASN A 38 1.49 -10.33 -4.39
C ASN A 38 1.71 -11.09 -5.70
N ARG A 39 0.77 -11.96 -6.10
CA ARG A 39 0.85 -12.67 -7.39
C ARG A 39 0.83 -11.70 -8.56
N PHE A 40 -0.06 -10.71 -8.53
CA PHE A 40 -0.13 -9.68 -9.56
C PHE A 40 1.18 -8.89 -9.68
N LEU A 41 1.74 -8.44 -8.56
CA LEU A 41 3.02 -7.72 -8.52
C LEU A 41 4.17 -8.58 -9.04
N ALA A 42 4.24 -9.86 -8.65
CA ALA A 42 5.30 -10.75 -9.11
C ALA A 42 5.29 -10.95 -10.63
N VAL A 43 4.10 -11.01 -11.24
CA VAL A 43 3.94 -11.18 -12.70
C VAL A 43 4.25 -9.89 -13.46
N ASN A 44 3.84 -8.73 -12.95
CA ASN A 44 3.89 -7.48 -13.72
C ASN A 44 5.06 -6.55 -13.35
N ALA A 45 5.60 -6.66 -12.14
CA ALA A 45 6.52 -5.67 -11.56
C ALA A 45 7.81 -6.27 -10.94
N GLY A 46 7.90 -7.59 -10.87
CA GLY A 46 9.05 -8.30 -10.33
C GLY A 46 9.03 -8.47 -8.81
N ASN A 47 10.21 -8.75 -8.22
CA ASN A 47 10.36 -9.27 -6.86
C ASN A 47 10.68 -8.21 -5.78
N MET A 48 10.86 -6.95 -6.16
CA MET A 48 11.18 -5.86 -5.23
C MET A 48 9.93 -5.17 -4.68
N LEU A 49 8.76 -5.47 -5.24
CA LEU A 49 7.46 -5.00 -4.76
C LEU A 49 6.74 -6.13 -4.01
N ALA A 50 6.12 -5.76 -2.90
CA ALA A 50 5.34 -6.67 -2.07
C ALA A 50 4.04 -6.02 -1.61
N ALA A 51 2.99 -6.82 -1.51
CA ALA A 51 1.72 -6.43 -0.93
C ALA A 51 1.86 -6.30 0.60
N GLY A 52 1.46 -5.15 1.11
CA GLY A 52 1.35 -4.84 2.53
C GLY A 52 0.07 -5.36 3.16
N GLU A 53 -0.25 -4.84 4.34
CA GLU A 53 -1.43 -5.25 5.09
C GLU A 53 -2.70 -4.63 4.47
N PRO A 54 -3.69 -5.43 4.05
CA PRO A 54 -4.91 -4.92 3.44
C PRO A 54 -5.83 -4.22 4.43
N GLU A 55 -6.53 -3.22 3.93
CA GLU A 55 -7.61 -2.52 4.62
C GLU A 55 -8.91 -2.66 3.83
N LEU A 56 -10.02 -2.95 4.51
CA LEU A 56 -11.32 -3.02 3.86
C LEU A 56 -11.85 -1.60 3.65
N VAL A 57 -12.13 -1.26 2.41
CA VAL A 57 -12.74 -0.01 1.99
C VAL A 57 -14.18 -0.28 1.59
N ILE A 58 -15.10 0.42 2.26
CA ILE A 58 -16.53 0.32 2.04
C ILE A 58 -16.94 1.51 1.15
N GLY A 59 -17.24 1.24 -0.11
CA GLY A 59 -17.75 2.20 -1.09
C GLY A 59 -18.97 1.65 -1.81
N PRO A 60 -19.23 2.07 -3.07
CA PRO A 60 -20.23 1.43 -3.94
C PRO A 60 -19.99 -0.06 -4.10
N GLU A 61 -18.71 -0.46 -4.07
CA GLU A 61 -18.24 -1.84 -4.04
C GLU A 61 -17.32 -2.04 -2.83
N LEU A 62 -17.28 -3.27 -2.32
CA LEU A 62 -16.38 -3.66 -1.24
C LEU A 62 -15.02 -4.05 -1.80
N ASN A 63 -13.99 -3.32 -1.39
CA ASN A 63 -12.65 -3.50 -1.91
C ASN A 63 -11.62 -3.59 -0.80
N TRP A 64 -10.67 -4.50 -0.96
CA TRP A 64 -9.44 -4.50 -0.19
C TRP A 64 -8.45 -3.53 -0.81
N ARG A 65 -8.14 -2.46 -0.09
CA ARG A 65 -7.02 -1.59 -0.42
C ARG A 65 -5.75 -2.22 0.13
N VAL A 66 -4.84 -2.58 -0.78
CA VAL A 66 -3.59 -3.28 -0.47
C VAL A 66 -2.42 -2.34 -0.76
N PRO A 67 -1.67 -1.89 0.26
CA PRO A 67 -0.48 -1.07 0.04
C PRO A 67 0.57 -1.83 -0.77
N VAL A 68 1.20 -1.18 -1.74
CA VAL A 68 2.35 -1.72 -2.46
C VAL A 68 3.62 -1.16 -1.83
N LEU A 69 4.48 -2.07 -1.37
CA LEU A 69 5.67 -1.79 -0.61
C LEU A 69 6.90 -2.12 -1.46
N PHE A 70 7.86 -1.20 -1.50
CA PHE A 70 9.16 -1.42 -2.12
C PHE A 70 10.19 -1.79 -1.07
N GLY A 71 11.04 -2.77 -1.39
CA GLY A 71 12.18 -3.16 -0.59
C GLY A 71 13.32 -3.69 -1.45
N THR A 72 14.54 -3.60 -0.94
CA THR A 72 15.74 -4.11 -1.63
C THR A 72 16.45 -5.17 -0.81
N PRO A 73 17.14 -6.13 -1.47
CA PRO A 73 18.13 -6.95 -0.79
C PRO A 73 19.11 -6.07 0.00
N GLY A 74 19.38 -6.45 1.25
CA GLY A 74 20.33 -5.75 2.12
C GLY A 74 19.83 -4.48 2.84
N ARG A 75 18.68 -3.90 2.46
CA ARG A 75 18.05 -2.78 3.20
C ARG A 75 16.66 -3.10 3.76
N GLY A 76 16.05 -4.19 3.31
CA GLY A 76 14.69 -4.52 3.69
C GLY A 76 13.69 -3.54 3.05
N ARG A 77 12.60 -3.26 3.76
CA ARG A 77 11.51 -2.43 3.23
C ARG A 77 11.88 -0.94 3.30
N LEU A 78 11.86 -0.27 2.15
CA LEU A 78 12.17 1.16 2.03
C LEU A 78 10.95 2.05 2.12
N GLY A 79 9.77 1.59 1.69
CA GLY A 79 8.55 2.39 1.83
C GLY A 79 7.39 1.92 0.98
N LYS A 80 6.28 2.67 1.05
CA LYS A 80 5.10 2.48 0.20
C LYS A 80 5.27 3.25 -1.10
N VAL A 81 4.95 2.61 -2.22
CA VAL A 81 5.02 3.22 -3.57
C VAL A 81 3.66 3.37 -4.22
N GLY A 82 2.64 2.66 -3.74
CA GLY A 82 1.29 2.77 -4.26
C GLY A 82 0.30 1.91 -3.48
N GLU A 83 -0.83 1.65 -4.12
CA GLU A 83 -1.91 0.81 -3.62
C GLU A 83 -2.48 0.02 -4.80
N LEU A 84 -2.98 -1.18 -4.52
CA LEU A 84 -3.82 -1.96 -5.41
C LEU A 84 -5.17 -2.15 -4.73
N PHE A 85 -6.24 -2.18 -5.50
CA PHE A 85 -7.56 -2.56 -5.00
C PHE A 85 -7.86 -4.00 -5.41
N VAL A 86 -8.42 -4.78 -4.51
CA VAL A 86 -8.85 -6.16 -4.77
C VAL A 86 -10.31 -6.29 -4.41
N SER A 87 -11.16 -6.70 -5.34
CA SER A 87 -12.58 -6.92 -5.06
C SER A 87 -12.75 -7.91 -3.90
N ALA A 88 -13.55 -7.53 -2.89
CA ALA A 88 -13.86 -8.40 -1.77
C ALA A 88 -14.82 -9.54 -2.16
N GLU A 89 -15.51 -9.40 -3.29
CA GLU A 89 -16.46 -10.36 -3.83
C GLU A 89 -15.80 -11.37 -4.77
N THR A 90 -15.08 -10.89 -5.79
CA THR A 90 -14.47 -11.74 -6.83
C THR A 90 -13.00 -12.05 -6.56
N GLY A 91 -12.29 -11.07 -5.97
CA GLY A 91 -10.85 -11.11 -5.81
C GLY A 91 -10.06 -10.57 -6.99
N ASP A 92 -10.71 -9.94 -7.96
CA ASP A 92 -10.01 -9.31 -9.07
C ASP A 92 -9.14 -8.15 -8.57
N VAL A 93 -7.91 -8.09 -9.08
CA VAL A 93 -6.98 -7.00 -8.80
C VAL A 93 -7.27 -5.89 -9.79
N MET A 94 -7.67 -4.74 -9.29
CA MET A 94 -8.00 -3.56 -10.08
C MET A 94 -6.78 -2.66 -10.20
N VAL A 95 -6.57 -2.18 -11.42
CA VAL A 95 -5.54 -1.21 -11.78
C VAL A 95 -6.27 -0.04 -12.42
N ASP A 96 -6.20 1.12 -11.80
CA ASP A 96 -6.94 2.33 -12.16
C ASP A 96 -6.48 2.90 -13.52
N SER A 97 -5.22 2.64 -13.91
CA SER A 97 -4.69 3.04 -15.21
C SER A 97 -3.57 2.11 -15.69
N PRO A 98 -3.32 2.03 -17.01
CA PRO A 98 -2.13 1.36 -17.54
C PRO A 98 -0.81 1.91 -16.98
N SER A 99 -0.77 3.20 -16.63
CA SER A 99 0.42 3.89 -16.09
C SER A 99 0.67 3.65 -14.60
N GLN A 100 -0.33 3.14 -13.86
CA GLN A 100 -0.25 3.04 -12.40
C GLN A 100 0.99 2.26 -11.94
N LEU A 101 1.37 1.20 -12.66
CA LEU A 101 2.53 0.42 -12.30
C LEU A 101 3.85 1.15 -12.60
N GLU A 102 3.92 1.87 -13.72
CA GLU A 102 5.07 2.71 -14.05
C GLU A 102 5.28 3.81 -12.99
N GLU A 103 4.20 4.43 -12.52
CA GLU A 103 4.25 5.41 -11.44
C GLU A 103 4.76 4.80 -10.12
N MET A 104 4.37 3.57 -9.79
CA MET A 104 4.92 2.85 -8.64
C MET A 104 6.42 2.59 -8.80
N MET A 105 6.88 2.24 -10.01
CA MET A 105 8.30 2.03 -10.30
C MET A 105 9.10 3.33 -10.19
N GLN A 106 8.58 4.45 -10.70
CA GLN A 106 9.21 5.76 -10.56
C GLN A 106 9.34 6.17 -9.08
N ARG A 107 8.31 5.93 -8.27
CA ARG A 107 8.38 6.18 -6.82
C ARG A 107 9.38 5.25 -6.12
N ALA A 108 9.50 3.99 -6.55
CA ALA A 108 10.50 3.07 -6.05
C ALA A 108 11.93 3.57 -6.33
N GLU A 109 12.19 4.09 -7.54
CA GLU A 109 13.49 4.67 -7.90
C GLU A 109 13.85 5.87 -7.03
N ILE A 110 12.88 6.76 -6.76
CA ILE A 110 13.09 7.90 -5.85
C ILE A 110 13.44 7.41 -4.43
N LEU A 111 12.73 6.40 -3.92
CA LEU A 111 13.01 5.83 -2.59
C LEU A 111 14.40 5.17 -2.55
N TYR A 112 14.79 4.47 -3.61
CA TYR A 112 16.10 3.83 -3.72
C TYR A 112 17.23 4.87 -3.71
N SER A 113 17.11 5.90 -4.55
CA SER A 113 18.09 6.97 -4.67
C SER A 113 18.28 7.72 -3.34
N ARG A 114 17.20 8.00 -2.61
CA ARG A 114 17.27 8.61 -1.27
C ARG A 114 18.00 7.72 -0.27
N ALA A 115 17.62 6.44 -0.19
CA ALA A 115 18.26 5.48 0.71
C ALA A 115 19.73 5.20 0.35
N ALA A 116 20.14 5.41 -0.90
CA ALA A 116 21.53 5.34 -1.31
C ALA A 116 22.32 6.57 -0.86
N ALA A 117 21.77 7.77 -1.02
CA ALA A 117 22.39 9.02 -0.59
C ALA A 117 22.63 9.06 0.94
N ASP A 118 21.63 8.65 1.73
CA ASP A 118 21.73 8.61 3.20
C ASP A 118 22.89 7.72 3.67
N ARG A 119 23.13 6.60 2.98
CA ARG A 119 24.22 5.67 3.32
C ARG A 119 25.60 6.26 3.03
N LEU A 120 25.73 7.05 1.96
CA LEU A 120 26.99 7.72 1.63
C LEU A 120 27.31 8.81 2.64
N LEU A 121 26.30 9.55 3.12
CA LEU A 121 26.47 10.55 4.17
C LEU A 121 26.96 9.92 5.49
N ILE A 122 26.35 8.81 5.91
CA ILE A 122 26.79 8.08 7.12
C ILE A 122 28.25 7.60 6.98
N TRP A 123 28.64 7.11 5.80
CA TRP A 123 30.01 6.64 5.57
C TRP A 123 31.03 7.80 5.58
N ILE A 124 30.69 8.95 5.03
CA ILE A 124 31.54 10.15 5.05
C ILE A 124 31.70 10.68 6.48
N GLU A 125 30.61 10.77 7.26
CA GLU A 125 30.66 11.19 8.67
C GLU A 125 31.56 10.26 9.51
N GLN A 126 31.44 8.94 9.31
CA GLN A 126 32.29 7.96 9.99
C GLN A 126 33.77 8.06 9.60
N LEU A 127 34.07 8.35 8.33
CA LEU A 127 35.45 8.58 7.88
C LEU A 127 36.07 9.83 8.49
N HIS A 128 35.29 10.91 8.68
CA HIS A 128 35.78 12.12 9.33
C HIS A 128 35.94 11.96 10.85
N ALA A 129 35.08 11.15 11.49
CA ALA A 129 35.18 10.84 12.92
C ALA A 129 36.40 9.97 13.26
N ASN A 130 36.79 9.06 12.37
CA ASN A 130 37.89 8.11 12.61
C ASN A 130 39.30 8.64 12.23
N ARG A 131 39.40 9.90 11.78
CA ARG A 131 40.67 10.58 11.45
C ARG A 131 41.11 11.63 12.49
N ARG A 132 40.52 11.63 13.70
CA ARG A 132 40.92 12.50 14.81
C ARG A 132 41.50 11.69 15.96
#